data_AF-A0A1F5DE10-F1
#
_entry.id   AF-A0A1F5DE10-F1
#
_cell.length_a   1.000
_cell.length_b   1.000
_cell.length_c   1.000
_cell.angle_alpha   90.00
_cell.angle_beta   90.00
_cell.angle_gamma   90.00
#
_symmetry.space_group_name_H-M   'P 1'
#
loop_
_entity.id
_entity.type
_entity.pdbx_description
1 polymer ?
#
loop_
_entity_poly.entity_id
_entity_poly.type
_entity_poly.pdbx_seq_one_letter_code
_entity_poly.pdbx_strand_id
1 'polypeptide(L)'
;MSKVQRRIIFKWTSASSLFSILLLIASTILIQLFLIQYLVARGLEFKLFIMNSLAIPYLYFPMIGFVAVMLSSWMYLAEKRATIHAKPGTSIPIMILPVRMFEAAFILLAMLTGLLFLPYILGSNWMLGILFSIQSSIPALKTAITGFYGYFSSLMGLAPIMKFFLSNFISFLITACVAIIIGRKSRRRIKRR
;
A
#
# COMPACT_ATOMS: atom_id res chain seq x y z
N MET A 1 1.97 -3.57 -41.15
CA MET A 1 2.34 -2.30 -40.48
C MET A 1 2.92 -2.57 -39.08
N SER A 2 4.21 -2.29 -38.85
CA SER A 2 4.84 -2.47 -37.54
C SER A 2 4.51 -1.29 -36.62
N LYS A 3 4.12 -1.56 -35.37
CA LYS A 3 3.90 -0.54 -34.33
C LYS A 3 5.27 -0.19 -33.71
N VAL A 4 5.70 1.06 -33.81
CA VAL A 4 6.94 1.53 -33.19
C VAL A 4 6.67 1.83 -31.71
N GLN A 5 7.44 1.22 -30.80
CA GLN A 5 7.40 1.57 -29.39
C GLN A 5 7.94 3.00 -29.20
N ARG A 6 7.17 3.90 -28.57
CA ARG A 6 7.61 5.24 -28.20
C ARG A 6 7.71 5.35 -26.69
N ARG A 7 8.91 5.62 -26.18
CA ARG A 7 9.10 5.94 -24.76
C ARG A 7 8.74 7.41 -24.56
N ILE A 8 7.81 7.72 -23.65
CA ILE A 8 7.62 9.10 -23.22
C ILE A 8 8.79 9.44 -22.28
N ILE A 9 9.50 10.52 -22.60
CA ILE A 9 10.58 11.01 -21.75
C ILE A 9 9.94 11.60 -20.49
N PHE A 10 10.19 10.94 -19.36
CA PHE A 10 9.70 11.36 -18.07
C PHE A 10 10.48 12.60 -17.60
N LYS A 11 9.80 13.74 -17.44
CA LYS A 11 10.37 14.91 -16.78
C LYS A 11 10.06 14.83 -15.30
N TRP A 12 11.06 14.45 -14.49
CA TRP A 12 10.95 14.32 -13.04
C TRP A 12 10.55 15.63 -12.33
N THR A 13 10.84 16.76 -12.97
CA THR A 13 10.55 18.12 -12.48
C THR A 13 9.17 18.66 -12.90
N SER A 14 8.32 17.83 -13.50
CA SER A 14 6.95 18.27 -13.84
C SER A 14 6.16 18.59 -12.57
N ALA A 15 5.33 19.64 -12.59
CA ALA A 15 4.49 19.99 -11.44
C ALA A 15 3.59 18.82 -11.00
N SER A 16 3.12 18.02 -11.95
CA SER A 16 2.30 16.83 -11.65
C SER A 16 3.08 15.70 -10.96
N SER A 17 4.37 15.50 -11.29
CA SER A 17 5.19 14.48 -10.62
C SER A 17 5.52 14.91 -9.20
N LEU A 18 5.85 16.19 -8.99
CA LEU A 18 6.08 16.74 -7.65
C LEU A 18 4.82 16.63 -6.79
N PHE A 19 3.66 17.00 -7.32
CA PHE A 19 2.39 16.88 -6.59
C PHE A 19 2.06 15.42 -6.26
N SER A 20 2.23 14.48 -7.20
CA SER A 20 2.00 13.06 -6.94
C SER A 20 2.94 12.50 -5.87
N ILE A 21 4.21 12.91 -5.86
CA ILE A 21 5.20 12.50 -4.84
C ILE A 21 4.80 13.06 -3.47
N LEU A 22 4.53 14.36 -3.40
CA LEU A 22 4.12 15.01 -2.15
C LEU A 22 2.86 14.38 -1.57
N LEU A 23 1.85 14.13 -2.41
CA LEU A 23 0.62 13.47 -1.99
C LEU A 23 0.87 12.05 -1.48
N LEU A 24 1.73 11.28 -2.15
CA LEU A 24 2.10 9.93 -1.71
C LEU A 24 2.80 9.96 -0.35
N ILE A 25 3.79 10.83 -0.17
CA ILE A 25 4.56 10.97 1.08
C ILE A 25 3.64 11.41 2.20
N ALA A 26 2.88 12.50 2.01
CA ALA A 26 1.99 13.05 3.01
C ALA A 26 0.94 12.02 3.44
N SER A 27 0.32 11.32 2.48
CA SER A 27 -0.67 10.28 2.78
C SER A 27 -0.04 9.12 3.55
N THR A 28 1.16 8.67 3.14
CA THR A 28 1.88 7.57 3.82
C THR A 28 2.20 7.94 5.27
N ILE A 29 2.66 9.16 5.52
CA ILE A 29 2.94 9.66 6.88
C ILE A 29 1.66 9.74 7.71
N LEU A 30 0.58 10.29 7.15
CA LEU A 30 -0.72 10.40 7.84
C LEU A 30 -1.28 9.03 8.23
N ILE A 31 -1.23 8.06 7.32
CA ILE A 31 -1.66 6.68 7.56
C ILE A 31 -0.87 6.06 8.72
N GLN A 32 0.44 6.25 8.74
CA GLN A 32 1.31 5.71 9.79
C GLN A 32 1.07 6.40 11.13
N LEU A 33 0.89 7.72 11.15
CA LEU A 33 0.55 8.46 12.36
C LEU A 33 -0.78 7.98 12.94
N PHE A 34 -1.78 7.80 12.08
CA PHE A 34 -3.08 7.28 12.48
C PHE A 34 -2.98 5.88 13.09
N LEU A 35 -2.19 4.98 12.46
CA LEU A 35 -1.95 3.63 13.00
C LEU A 35 -1.30 3.69 14.39
N ILE A 36 -0.26 4.51 14.56
CA ILE A 36 0.45 4.65 15.84
C ILE A 36 -0.50 5.17 16.91
N GLN A 37 -1.26 6.23 16.64
CA GLN A 37 -2.22 6.77 17.59
C GLN A 37 -3.29 5.73 17.97
N TYR A 38 -3.79 4.98 16.99
CA TYR A 38 -4.75 3.91 17.21
C TYR A 38 -4.20 2.82 18.13
N LEU A 39 -2.93 2.43 17.97
CA LEU A 39 -2.29 1.42 18.79
C LEU A 39 -1.93 1.93 20.19
N VAL A 40 -1.48 3.17 20.31
CA VAL A 40 -1.21 3.83 21.60
C VAL A 40 -2.49 3.87 22.44
N ALA A 41 -3.62 4.23 21.83
CA ALA A 41 -4.93 4.19 22.50
C ALA A 41 -5.35 2.78 22.95
N ARG A 42 -4.72 1.72 22.44
CA ARG A 42 -4.98 0.31 22.78
C ARG A 42 -3.86 -0.34 23.61
N GLY A 43 -3.03 0.48 24.25
CA GLY A 43 -2.01 0.02 25.20
C GLY A 43 -0.63 -0.22 24.60
N LEU A 44 -0.33 0.35 23.43
CA LEU A 44 1.06 0.38 22.92
C LEU A 44 1.89 1.37 23.75
N GLU A 45 2.95 0.87 24.38
CA GLU A 45 3.87 1.70 25.16
C GLU A 45 4.62 2.70 24.27
N PHE A 46 4.43 3.99 24.57
CA PHE A 46 5.12 5.08 23.92
C PHE A 46 6.45 5.35 24.65
N LYS A 47 7.54 4.76 24.16
CA LYS A 47 8.89 5.00 24.70
C LYS A 47 9.65 5.99 23.82
N LEU A 48 10.35 6.91 24.46
CA LEU A 48 11.21 7.89 23.80
C LEU A 48 12.64 7.38 23.79
N PHE A 49 13.29 7.44 22.63
CA PHE A 49 14.74 7.27 22.55
C PHE A 49 15.37 8.66 22.62
N ILE A 50 16.20 8.90 23.64
CA ILE A 50 16.87 10.19 23.84
C ILE A 50 18.29 10.06 23.28
N MET A 51 18.57 10.78 22.19
CA MET A 51 19.91 10.92 21.62
C MET A 51 20.26 12.40 21.52
N ASN A 52 21.34 12.83 22.16
CA ASN A 52 21.86 14.20 22.12
C ASN A 52 20.76 15.28 22.24
N SER A 53 19.92 15.20 23.28
CA SER A 53 18.78 16.09 23.56
C SER A 53 17.58 16.04 22.59
N LEU A 54 17.63 15.23 21.52
CA LEU A 54 16.45 14.88 20.73
C LEU A 54 15.77 13.63 21.31
N ALA A 55 14.52 13.78 21.74
CA ALA A 55 13.66 12.67 22.13
C ALA A 55 12.79 12.24 20.94
N ILE A 56 13.15 11.14 20.29
CA ILE A 56 12.40 10.60 19.14
C ILE A 56 11.68 9.32 19.57
N PRO A 57 10.34 9.23 19.42
CA PRO A 57 9.62 7.98 19.63
C PRO A 57 10.13 6.88 18.70
N TYR A 58 10.50 5.72 19.25
CA TYR A 58 11.01 4.61 18.45
C TYR A 58 10.00 4.13 17.39
N LEU A 59 8.71 4.36 17.63
CA LEU A 59 7.60 4.02 16.73
C LEU A 59 7.64 4.78 15.40
N TYR A 60 8.36 5.91 15.34
CA TYR A 60 8.50 6.68 14.10
C TYR A 60 9.66 6.20 13.20
N PHE A 61 10.59 5.40 13.71
CA PHE A 61 11.70 4.88 12.89
C PHE A 61 11.23 4.13 11.63
N PRO A 62 10.23 3.21 11.72
CA PRO A 62 9.73 2.51 10.55
C PRO A 62 9.13 3.43 9.48
N MET A 63 8.66 4.63 9.83
CA MET A 63 8.05 5.57 8.88
C MET A 63 9.01 5.97 7.75
N ILE A 64 10.29 6.17 8.08
CA ILE A 64 11.31 6.52 7.07
C ILE A 64 11.43 5.40 6.05
N GLY A 65 11.43 4.15 6.51
CA GLY A 65 11.37 2.97 5.65
C GLY A 65 10.12 2.98 4.76
N PHE A 66 8.94 3.33 5.30
CA PHE A 66 7.68 3.39 4.54
C PHE A 66 7.74 4.38 3.40
N VAL A 67 8.20 5.58 3.70
CA VAL A 67 8.34 6.61 2.68
C VAL A 67 9.33 6.15 1.61
N ALA A 68 10.47 5.56 1.98
CA ALA A 68 11.46 5.06 1.03
C ALA A 68 10.91 3.95 0.12
N VAL A 69 10.23 2.94 0.69
CA VAL A 69 9.67 1.82 -0.09
C VAL A 69 8.53 2.28 -0.99
N MET A 70 7.65 3.16 -0.50
CA MET A 70 6.54 3.72 -1.29
C MET A 70 7.05 4.56 -2.44
N LEU A 71 8.03 5.44 -2.20
CA LEU A 71 8.66 6.23 -3.25
C LEU A 71 9.36 5.36 -4.29
N SER A 72 10.18 4.40 -3.85
CA SER A 72 10.88 3.48 -4.76
C SER A 72 9.89 2.68 -5.61
N SER A 73 8.82 2.16 -5.00
CA SER A 73 7.76 1.43 -5.69
C SER A 73 7.00 2.29 -6.70
N TRP A 74 6.70 3.55 -6.32
CA TRP A 74 6.05 4.50 -7.19
C TRP A 74 6.94 4.90 -8.37
N MET A 75 8.22 5.21 -8.12
CA MET A 75 9.20 5.52 -9.15
C MET A 75 9.32 4.38 -10.16
N TYR A 76 9.43 3.14 -9.67
CA TYR A 76 9.47 1.94 -10.51
C TYR A 76 8.21 1.81 -11.37
N LEU A 77 7.02 1.96 -10.79
CA LEU A 77 5.75 1.87 -11.52
C LEU A 77 5.59 3.00 -12.55
N ALA A 78 5.92 4.22 -12.18
CA ALA A 78 5.86 5.39 -13.04
C ALA A 78 6.77 5.21 -14.26
N GLU A 79 8.01 4.75 -14.06
CA GLU A 79 8.95 4.50 -15.15
C GLU A 79 8.45 3.37 -16.08
N LYS A 80 7.95 2.26 -15.52
CA LYS A 80 7.42 1.15 -16.33
C LYS A 80 6.14 1.50 -17.09
N ARG A 81 5.31 2.40 -16.55
CA ARG A 81 4.07 2.86 -17.18
C ARG A 81 4.27 4.01 -18.18
N ALA A 82 5.44 4.65 -18.20
CA ALA A 82 5.80 5.70 -19.17
C ALA A 82 6.09 5.19 -20.59
N THR A 83 6.22 3.87 -20.79
CA THR A 83 6.45 3.29 -22.12
C THR A 83 5.10 3.05 -22.82
N ILE A 84 4.85 3.72 -23.96
CA ILE A 84 3.59 3.58 -24.71
C ILE A 84 3.85 2.99 -26.09
N HIS A 85 3.05 2.01 -26.49
CA HIS A 85 3.03 1.53 -27.87
C HIS A 85 2.08 2.42 -28.67
N ALA A 86 2.63 3.38 -29.42
CA ALA A 86 1.83 4.25 -30.28
C ALA A 86 1.86 3.73 -31.73
N LYS A 87 0.76 3.90 -32.47
CA LYS A 87 0.82 3.77 -33.94
C LYS A 87 1.60 4.97 -34.50
N PRO A 88 2.45 4.79 -35.52
CA PRO A 88 3.10 5.93 -36.17
C PRO A 88 2.02 6.92 -36.65
N GLY A 89 2.17 8.21 -36.30
CA GLY A 89 1.22 9.28 -36.65
C GLY A 89 0.21 9.70 -35.57
N THR A 90 0.09 8.97 -34.45
CA THR A 90 -0.81 9.39 -33.35
C THR A 90 -0.07 10.28 -32.33
N SER A 91 -0.59 11.48 -32.09
CA SER A 91 -0.15 12.32 -30.97
C SER A 91 -0.58 11.66 -29.66
N ILE A 92 0.35 11.49 -28.73
CA ILE A 92 0.06 10.96 -27.40
C ILE A 92 -0.48 12.13 -26.57
N PRO A 93 -1.68 12.03 -25.97
CA PRO A 93 -2.19 13.12 -25.15
C PRO A 93 -1.29 13.35 -23.94
N ILE A 94 -0.91 14.61 -23.73
CA ILE A 94 -0.01 15.09 -22.67
C ILE A 94 -0.55 14.72 -21.28
N MET A 95 -1.87 14.59 -21.12
CA MET A 95 -2.54 14.25 -19.85
C MET A 95 -2.44 12.77 -19.43
N ILE A 96 -2.06 11.83 -20.32
CA ILE A 96 -1.99 10.40 -19.96
C ILE A 96 -0.94 10.15 -18.88
N LEU A 97 0.18 10.87 -18.93
CA LEU A 97 1.32 10.62 -18.04
C LEU A 97 1.00 10.99 -16.57
N PRO A 98 0.48 12.20 -16.25
CA PRO A 98 0.02 12.52 -14.89
C PRO A 98 -1.00 11.53 -14.33
N VAL A 99 -2.00 11.14 -15.11
CA VAL A 99 -3.06 10.22 -14.65
C VAL A 99 -2.46 8.87 -14.24
N ARG A 100 -1.51 8.33 -15.01
CA ARG A 100 -0.83 7.06 -14.66
C ARG A 100 0.04 7.17 -13.41
N MET A 101 0.59 8.34 -13.12
CA MET A 101 1.35 8.59 -11.89
C MET A 101 0.45 8.57 -10.66
N PHE A 102 -0.69 9.25 -10.75
CA PHE A 102 -1.70 9.22 -9.69
C PHE A 102 -2.27 7.81 -9.50
N GLU A 103 -2.61 7.12 -10.57
CA GLU A 103 -3.12 5.74 -10.50
C GLU A 103 -2.12 4.82 -9.79
N ALA A 104 -0.82 4.93 -10.09
CA ALA A 104 0.22 4.17 -9.39
C ALA A 104 0.28 4.53 -7.90
N ALA A 105 0.20 5.82 -7.55
CA ALA A 105 0.18 6.28 -6.17
C ALA A 105 -1.04 5.74 -5.40
N PHE A 106 -2.24 5.83 -5.98
CA PHE A 106 -3.47 5.33 -5.38
C PHE A 106 -3.47 3.82 -5.20
N ILE A 107 -2.97 3.05 -6.17
CA ILE A 107 -2.86 1.59 -6.04
C ILE A 107 -1.93 1.23 -4.89
N LEU A 108 -0.78 1.89 -4.78
CA LEU A 108 0.16 1.64 -3.69
C LEU A 108 -0.44 2.02 -2.33
N LEU A 109 -1.11 3.18 -2.23
CA LEU A 109 -1.77 3.62 -1.00
C LEU A 109 -2.91 2.67 -0.60
N ALA A 110 -3.73 2.23 -1.53
CA ALA A 110 -4.81 1.28 -1.27
C ALA A 110 -4.28 -0.07 -0.77
N MET A 111 -3.19 -0.57 -1.38
CA MET A 111 -2.55 -1.81 -0.93
C MET A 111 -1.94 -1.64 0.45
N LEU A 112 -1.18 -0.55 0.67
CA LEU A 112 -0.57 -0.25 1.94
C LEU A 112 -1.63 -0.18 3.05
N THR A 113 -2.64 0.67 2.88
CA THR A 113 -3.72 0.84 3.89
C THR A 113 -4.46 -0.45 4.14
N GLY A 114 -4.88 -1.16 3.09
CA GLY A 114 -5.60 -2.42 3.21
C GLY A 114 -4.84 -3.44 4.04
N LEU A 115 -3.55 -3.64 3.76
CA LEU A 115 -2.71 -4.61 4.46
C LEU A 115 -2.37 -4.18 5.89
N LEU A 116 -2.06 -2.90 6.06
CA LEU A 116 -1.66 -2.32 7.34
C LEU A 116 -2.79 -2.41 8.35
N PHE A 117 -4.03 -2.14 7.92
CA PHE A 117 -5.22 -2.21 8.76
C PHE A 117 -5.89 -3.58 8.82
N LEU A 118 -5.55 -4.51 7.93
CA LEU A 118 -6.17 -5.85 7.84
C LEU A 118 -6.26 -6.58 9.20
N PRO A 119 -5.16 -6.77 9.96
CA PRO A 119 -5.23 -7.51 11.22
C PRO A 119 -6.09 -6.80 12.28
N TYR A 120 -6.22 -5.47 12.19
CA TYR A 120 -7.00 -4.67 13.13
C TYR A 120 -8.49 -4.65 12.78
N ILE A 121 -8.81 -4.65 11.49
CA ILE A 121 -10.19 -4.77 11.00
C ILE A 121 -10.73 -6.17 11.30
N LEU A 122 -9.93 -7.21 11.07
CA LEU A 122 -10.33 -8.59 11.35
C LEU A 122 -10.72 -8.80 12.81
N GLY A 123 -9.99 -8.19 13.76
CA GLY A 123 -10.29 -8.27 15.19
C GLY A 123 -11.30 -7.24 15.71
N SER A 124 -11.96 -6.48 14.83
CA SER A 124 -12.91 -5.44 15.24
C SER A 124 -14.30 -6.01 15.56
N ASN A 125 -14.96 -5.44 16.56
CA ASN A 125 -16.33 -5.82 16.94
C ASN A 125 -17.32 -5.67 15.77
N TRP A 126 -17.07 -4.70 14.88
CA TRP A 126 -17.88 -4.48 13.69
C TRP A 126 -17.77 -5.64 12.69
N MET A 127 -16.55 -6.10 12.39
CA MET A 127 -16.34 -7.26 11.52
C MET A 127 -16.93 -8.54 12.12
N LEU A 128 -16.78 -8.73 13.44
CA LEU A 128 -17.43 -9.82 14.17
C LEU A 128 -18.95 -9.78 14.03
N GLY A 129 -19.56 -8.61 14.19
CA GLY A 129 -21.00 -8.42 14.02
C GLY A 129 -21.48 -8.82 12.63
N ILE A 130 -20.76 -8.42 11.58
CA ILE A 130 -21.05 -8.82 10.20
C ILE A 130 -20.95 -10.34 10.03
N LEU A 131 -19.87 -10.95 10.53
CA LEU A 131 -19.65 -12.39 10.40
C LEU A 131 -20.74 -13.19 11.13
N PHE A 132 -21.16 -12.77 12.33
CA PHE A 132 -22.26 -13.40 13.04
C PHE A 132 -23.60 -13.21 12.34
N SER A 133 -23.84 -12.05 11.73
CA SER A 133 -25.03 -11.82 10.90
C SER A 133 -25.03 -12.76 9.68
N ILE A 134 -23.92 -12.89 8.96
CA ILE A 134 -23.79 -13.81 7.82
C ILE A 134 -23.98 -15.25 8.25
N GLN A 135 -23.40 -15.64 9.39
CA GLN A 135 -23.56 -16.97 9.96
C GLN A 135 -25.03 -17.28 10.28
N SER A 136 -25.80 -16.28 10.75
CA SER A 136 -27.22 -16.43 11.02
C SER A 136 -28.06 -16.55 9.75
N SER A 137 -27.68 -15.85 8.67
CA SER A 137 -28.39 -15.88 7.39
C SER A 137 -28.02 -17.10 6.53
N ILE A 138 -26.79 -17.60 6.62
CA ILE A 138 -26.30 -18.74 5.83
C ILE A 138 -25.56 -19.73 6.74
N PRO A 139 -26.28 -20.67 7.38
CA PRO A 139 -25.70 -21.63 8.32
C PRO A 139 -24.58 -22.50 7.74
N ALA A 140 -24.60 -22.73 6.42
CA ALA A 140 -23.56 -23.49 5.71
C ALA A 140 -22.16 -22.84 5.79
N LEU A 141 -22.08 -21.51 5.98
CA LEU A 141 -20.80 -20.82 6.14
C LEU A 141 -20.26 -20.87 7.57
N LYS A 142 -21.04 -21.36 8.55
CA LYS A 142 -20.66 -21.38 9.97
C LYS A 142 -19.29 -22.02 10.19
N THR A 143 -19.08 -23.23 9.68
CA THR A 143 -17.83 -23.99 9.85
C THR A 143 -16.63 -23.27 9.22
N ALA A 144 -16.84 -22.63 8.06
CA ALA A 144 -15.80 -21.87 7.38
C ALA A 144 -15.42 -20.60 8.15
N ILE A 145 -16.41 -19.86 8.68
CA ILE A 145 -16.22 -18.65 9.48
C ILE A 145 -15.52 -18.99 10.80
N THR A 146 -15.97 -20.03 11.51
CA THR A 146 -15.36 -20.45 12.78
C THR A 146 -13.94 -20.98 12.58
N GLY A 147 -13.70 -21.73 11.49
CA GLY A 147 -12.36 -22.20 11.13
C GLY A 147 -11.41 -21.04 10.84
N PHE A 148 -11.85 -20.10 9.98
CA PHE A 148 -11.10 -18.88 9.66
C PHE A 148 -10.74 -18.10 10.94
N TYR A 149 -11.73 -17.82 11.79
CA TYR A 149 -11.49 -17.06 13.02
C TYR A 149 -10.59 -17.80 14.02
N GLY A 150 -10.70 -19.13 14.09
CA GLY A 150 -9.81 -19.98 14.87
C GLY A 150 -8.35 -19.80 14.47
N TYR A 151 -8.03 -19.83 13.17
CA TYR A 151 -6.66 -19.59 12.69
C TYR A 151 -6.14 -18.18 12.98
N PHE A 152 -7.00 -17.16 12.87
CA PHE A 152 -6.60 -15.77 13.12
C PHE A 152 -6.58 -15.38 14.60
N SER A 153 -7.18 -16.18 15.49
CA SER A 153 -7.22 -15.91 16.93
C SER A 153 -5.82 -15.79 17.55
N SER A 154 -4.86 -16.61 17.12
CA SER A 154 -3.46 -16.54 17.55
C SER A 154 -2.80 -15.21 17.18
N LEU A 155 -3.14 -14.65 16.01
CA LEU A 155 -2.67 -13.33 15.59
C LEU A 155 -3.35 -12.20 16.39
N MET A 156 -4.60 -12.40 16.82
CA MET A 156 -5.33 -11.47 17.69
C MET A 156 -4.80 -11.47 19.12
N GLY A 157 -4.20 -12.56 19.61
CA GLY A 157 -3.58 -12.65 20.93
C GLY A 157 -2.20 -11.99 21.05
N LEU A 158 -1.57 -11.60 19.93
CA LEU A 158 -0.25 -10.99 19.94
C LEU A 158 -0.23 -9.64 20.68
N ALA A 159 0.88 -9.37 21.36
CA ALA A 159 1.15 -8.07 21.97
C ALA A 159 1.05 -6.94 20.92
N PRO A 160 0.53 -5.75 21.27
CA PRO A 160 0.36 -4.63 20.34
C PRO A 160 1.63 -4.28 19.56
N ILE A 161 2.80 -4.37 20.21
CA ILE A 161 4.11 -4.12 19.59
C ILE A 161 4.45 -5.13 18.49
N MET A 162 4.17 -6.41 18.72
CA MET A 162 4.42 -7.46 17.73
C MET A 162 3.48 -7.32 16.54
N LYS A 163 2.20 -6.98 16.79
CA LYS A 163 1.23 -6.68 15.71
C LYS A 163 1.68 -5.50 14.87
N PHE A 164 2.23 -4.45 15.51
CA PHE A 164 2.78 -3.31 14.81
C PHE A 164 3.93 -3.73 13.87
N PHE A 165 4.97 -4.38 14.38
CA PHE A 165 6.12 -4.77 13.55
C PHE A 165 5.74 -5.76 12.45
N LEU A 166 4.91 -6.76 12.77
CA LEU A 166 4.50 -7.78 11.81
C LEU A 166 3.62 -7.20 10.70
N SER A 167 2.63 -6.36 11.06
CA SER A 167 1.78 -5.67 10.08
C SER A 167 2.61 -4.77 9.18
N ASN A 168 3.54 -4.02 9.77
CA ASN A 168 4.42 -3.15 8.99
C ASN A 168 5.29 -3.96 8.01
N PHE A 169 5.99 -4.99 8.49
CA PHE A 169 6.88 -5.82 7.68
C PHE A 169 6.15 -6.52 6.53
N ILE A 170 4.99 -7.11 6.80
CA ILE A 170 4.17 -7.79 5.79
C ILE A 170 3.66 -6.77 4.76
N SER A 171 3.18 -5.61 5.21
CA SER A 171 2.67 -4.57 4.33
C SER A 171 3.77 -4.05 3.38
N PHE A 172 4.98 -3.87 3.88
CA PHE A 172 6.15 -3.52 3.06
C PHE A 172 6.40 -4.53 1.94
N LEU A 173 6.53 -5.80 2.34
CA LEU A 173 6.93 -6.86 1.45
C LEU A 173 5.89 -7.06 0.35
N ILE A 174 4.62 -7.11 0.72
CA ILE A 174 3.52 -7.28 -0.24
C ILE A 174 3.40 -6.06 -1.15
N THR A 175 3.50 -4.83 -0.63
CA THR A 175 3.40 -3.62 -1.46
C THR A 175 4.51 -3.58 -2.50
N ALA A 176 5.75 -3.91 -2.12
CA ALA A 176 6.87 -4.00 -3.04
C ALA A 176 6.67 -5.12 -4.09
N CYS A 177 6.21 -6.31 -3.66
CA CYS A 177 5.88 -7.40 -4.58
C CYS A 177 4.78 -7.00 -5.58
N VAL A 178 3.72 -6.33 -5.12
CA VAL A 178 2.62 -5.84 -5.97
C VAL A 178 3.15 -4.83 -7.00
N ALA A 179 4.00 -3.89 -6.59
CA ALA A 179 4.63 -2.95 -7.50
C ALA A 179 5.43 -3.66 -8.60
N ILE A 180 6.22 -4.67 -8.23
CA ILE A 180 6.99 -5.49 -9.18
C ILE A 180 6.07 -6.26 -10.12
N ILE A 181 5.01 -6.91 -9.61
CA ILE A 181 4.07 -7.70 -10.41
C ILE A 181 3.34 -6.81 -11.42
N ILE A 182 2.82 -5.66 -10.98
CA ILE A 182 2.12 -4.70 -11.85
C ILE A 182 3.08 -4.15 -12.91
N GLY A 183 4.29 -3.76 -12.52
CA GLY A 183 5.31 -3.30 -13.45
C GLY A 183 5.70 -4.35 -14.49
N ARG A 184 5.82 -5.62 -14.10
CA ARG A 184 6.07 -6.75 -15.02
C ARG A 184 4.88 -7.01 -15.95
N LYS A 185 3.64 -6.97 -15.45
CA LYS A 185 2.42 -7.21 -16.24
C LYS A 185 2.19 -6.13 -17.30
N SER A 186 2.55 -4.88 -17.02
CA SER A 186 2.57 -3.78 -18.00
C SER A 186 3.40 -4.14 -19.25
N ARG A 187 4.50 -4.88 -19.07
CA ARG A 187 5.37 -5.35 -20.16
C ARG A 187 4.76 -6.48 -21.00
N ARG A 188 3.87 -7.30 -20.42
CA ARG A 188 3.35 -8.54 -21.03
C ARG A 188 2.05 -8.36 -21.84
N ARG A 189 1.43 -7.17 -21.85
CA ARG A 189 0.14 -6.92 -22.52
C ARG A 189 0.20 -6.82 -24.06
N ILE A 190 1.12 -7.54 -24.71
CA ILE A 190 1.05 -7.85 -26.15
C ILE A 190 1.45 -9.31 -26.35
N LYS A 191 0.52 -10.24 -26.08
CA LYS A 191 0.47 -11.49 -26.84
C LYS A 191 -0.66 -11.32 -27.84
N ARG A 192 -0.28 -11.28 -29.12
CA ARG A 192 -1.15 -11.16 -30.31
C ARG A 192 -2.28 -12.20 -30.25
N ARG A 193 -3.50 -11.77 -30.50
CA ARG A 193 -4.44 -12.49 -31.38
C ARG A 193 -4.54 -11.65 -32.64
#